data_AF-A0A5C6XBK0-F1
#
_entry.id   AF-A0A5C6XBK0-F1
#
_cell.length_a   1.000
_cell.length_b   1.000
_cell.length_c   1.000
_cell.angle_alpha   90.00
_cell.angle_beta   90.00
_cell.angle_gamma   90.00
#
_symmetry.space_group_name_H-M   'P 1'
#
loop_
_entity.id
_entity.type
_entity.pdbx_description
1 polymer ?
#
loop_
_entity_poly.entity_id
_entity_poly.type
_entity_poly.pdbx_seq_one_letter_code
_entity_poly.pdbx_strand_id
1 'polypeptide(L)'
;MEVQWRDHTLKVTGDWTLRWLYLAPQYELWLDDQKLDSRGGPRLRPLLEAIYEDEEGDLHHIEAELVSVIGFRPYCEIKVESEVVAADKVRVENFINPFLMLIIMASTVVMLYLGPDMIRSLLGL
;
A
#
# COMPACT_ATOMS: atom_id res chain seq x y z
N MET A 1 1.66 7.83 -7.50
CA MET A 1 1.17 8.22 -8.83
C MET A 1 0.21 9.35 -8.61
N GLU A 2 0.32 10.40 -9.39
CA GLU A 2 -0.51 11.59 -9.26
C GLU A 2 -0.88 12.03 -10.67
N VAL A 3 -2.17 12.24 -10.90
CA VAL A 3 -2.71 12.64 -12.20
C VAL A 3 -3.76 13.71 -11.98
N GLN A 4 -3.72 14.75 -12.80
CA GLN A 4 -4.76 15.76 -12.84
C GLN A 4 -5.90 15.27 -13.73
N TRP A 5 -7.11 15.24 -13.18
CA TRP A 5 -8.32 14.87 -13.90
C TRP A 5 -9.38 15.95 -13.67
N ARG A 6 -9.77 16.65 -14.76
CA ARG A 6 -10.55 17.89 -14.69
C ARG A 6 -9.86 18.91 -13.77
N ASP A 7 -10.56 19.41 -12.75
CA ASP A 7 -10.06 20.34 -11.75
C ASP A 7 -9.56 19.63 -10.47
N HIS A 8 -9.58 18.30 -10.45
CA HIS A 8 -9.20 17.48 -9.30
C HIS A 8 -7.84 16.80 -9.49
N THR A 9 -7.18 16.50 -8.38
CA THR A 9 -5.93 15.74 -8.35
C THR A 9 -6.17 14.35 -7.78
N LEU A 10 -6.08 13.34 -8.64
CA LEU A 10 -6.14 11.93 -8.26
C LEU A 10 -4.74 11.45 -7.88
N LYS A 11 -4.61 10.91 -6.67
CA LYS A 11 -3.33 10.43 -6.16
C LYS A 11 -3.48 9.02 -5.61
N VAL A 12 -2.65 8.12 -6.12
CA VAL A 12 -2.52 6.76 -5.61
C VAL A 12 -1.15 6.61 -4.96
N THR A 13 -1.14 6.23 -3.69
CA THR A 13 0.08 5.98 -2.92
C THR A 13 0.07 4.57 -2.34
N GLY A 14 1.25 4.08 -1.96
CA GLY A 14 1.37 2.88 -1.16
C GLY A 14 2.23 3.12 0.07
N ASP A 15 1.98 2.38 1.14
CA ASP A 15 2.71 2.45 2.39
C ASP A 15 2.92 1.06 2.99
N TRP A 16 4.12 0.81 3.52
CA TRP A 16 4.49 -0.41 4.24
C TRP A 16 4.37 -0.30 5.76
N THR A 17 4.04 0.88 6.31
CA THR A 17 3.93 1.10 7.75
C THR A 17 3.03 0.04 8.41
N LEU A 18 3.57 -0.65 9.42
CA LEU A 18 2.91 -1.72 10.20
C LEU A 18 2.44 -2.97 9.42
N ARG A 19 2.61 -3.02 8.08
CA ARG A 19 2.14 -4.14 7.24
C ARG A 19 3.23 -5.13 6.81
N TRP A 20 4.45 -4.95 7.30
CA TRP A 20 5.56 -5.88 7.05
C TRP A 20 5.26 -7.31 7.50
N LEU A 21 4.50 -7.49 8.60
CA LEU A 21 4.03 -8.80 9.07
C LEU A 21 3.19 -9.55 8.02
N TYR A 22 2.50 -8.82 7.15
CA TYR A 22 1.63 -9.39 6.12
C TYR A 22 2.29 -9.45 4.74
N LEU A 23 3.59 -9.09 4.66
CA LEU A 23 4.38 -9.06 3.43
C LEU A 23 3.71 -8.32 2.27
N ALA A 24 2.88 -7.33 2.56
CA ALA A 24 2.14 -6.58 1.56
C ALA A 24 1.92 -5.14 2.01
N PRO A 25 2.08 -4.15 1.12
CA PRO A 25 1.79 -2.76 1.45
C PRO A 25 0.28 -2.52 1.51
N GLN A 26 -0.08 -1.39 2.11
CA GLN A 26 -1.38 -0.77 1.99
C GLN A 26 -1.35 0.24 0.85
N TYR A 27 -2.38 0.25 0.02
CA TYR A 27 -2.57 1.23 -1.05
C TYR A 27 -3.74 2.12 -0.72
N GLU A 28 -3.64 3.38 -1.12
CA GLU A 28 -4.64 4.40 -0.81
C GLU A 28 -4.93 5.23 -2.05
N LEU A 29 -6.22 5.52 -2.25
CA LEU A 29 -6.74 6.41 -3.29
C LEU A 29 -7.14 7.72 -2.65
N TRP A 30 -6.63 8.81 -3.20
CA TRP A 30 -6.85 10.17 -2.73
C TRP A 30 -7.38 11.04 -3.88
N LEU A 31 -8.28 11.96 -3.55
CA LEU A 31 -8.81 13.00 -4.43
C LEU A 31 -8.72 14.32 -3.66
N ASP A 32 -7.99 15.31 -4.17
CA ASP A 32 -7.80 16.63 -3.54
C ASP A 32 -7.46 16.55 -2.04
N ASP A 33 -6.47 15.73 -1.71
CA ASP A 33 -6.03 15.45 -0.33
C ASP A 33 -7.08 14.79 0.58
N GLN A 34 -8.22 14.36 0.04
CA GLN A 34 -9.19 13.51 0.74
C GLN A 34 -8.97 12.04 0.39
N LYS A 35 -8.84 11.20 1.42
CA LYS A 35 -8.72 9.76 1.25
C LYS A 35 -10.09 9.14 0.94
N LEU A 36 -10.23 8.55 -0.25
CA LEU A 36 -11.47 7.93 -0.71
C LEU A 36 -11.55 6.44 -0.35
N ASP A 37 -10.49 5.68 -0.63
CA ASP A 37 -10.43 4.25 -0.34
C ASP A 37 -9.02 3.84 0.10
N SER A 38 -8.94 2.72 0.82
CA SER A 38 -7.69 2.09 1.19
C SER A 38 -7.82 0.57 1.17
N ARG A 39 -6.94 -0.09 0.42
CA ARG A 39 -6.89 -1.56 0.34
C ARG A 39 -5.48 -2.05 0.60
N GLY A 40 -5.36 -3.10 1.41
CA GLY A 40 -4.09 -3.75 1.70
C GLY A 40 -4.21 -5.26 1.75
N GLY A 41 -3.07 -5.92 2.03
CA GLY A 41 -2.98 -7.38 2.11
C GLY A 41 -2.32 -8.01 0.88
N PRO A 42 -2.02 -9.32 0.92
CA PRO A 42 -1.19 -10.02 -0.08
C PRO A 42 -1.97 -10.33 -1.37
N ARG A 43 -2.58 -9.30 -1.96
CA ARG A 43 -3.30 -9.41 -3.23
C ARG A 43 -2.37 -8.97 -4.37
N LEU A 44 -2.30 -9.80 -5.41
CA LEU A 44 -1.55 -9.48 -6.63
C LEU A 44 -2.16 -8.31 -7.39
N ARG A 45 -3.49 -8.16 -7.30
CA ARG A 45 -4.26 -7.08 -7.93
C ARG A 45 -5.15 -6.36 -6.93
N PRO A 46 -4.60 -5.42 -6.13
CA PRO A 46 -5.42 -4.52 -5.33
C PRO A 46 -6.26 -3.64 -6.26
N LEU A 47 -7.55 -3.57 -5.99
CA LEU A 47 -8.49 -2.68 -6.67
C LEU A 47 -9.02 -1.68 -5.64
N LEU A 48 -8.82 -0.40 -5.88
CA LEU A 48 -9.37 0.72 -5.11
C LEU A 48 -10.52 1.31 -5.91
N GLU A 49 -11.64 1.59 -5.25
CA GLU A 49 -12.87 2.06 -5.92
C GLU A 49 -13.46 3.21 -5.13
N ALA A 50 -13.91 4.24 -5.82
CA ALA A 50 -14.62 5.35 -5.22
C ALA A 50 -15.66 5.91 -6.18
N ILE A 51 -16.77 6.40 -5.64
CA ILE A 51 -17.78 7.14 -6.39
C ILE A 51 -17.67 8.60 -5.94
N TYR A 52 -17.48 9.49 -6.89
CA TYR A 52 -17.44 10.92 -6.68
C TYR A 52 -18.70 11.56 -7.29
N GLU A 53 -19.34 12.46 -6.56
CA GLU A 53 -20.49 13.25 -7.02
C GLU A 53 -20.00 14.68 -7.27
N ASP A 54 -20.20 15.19 -8.49
CA ASP A 54 -19.79 16.55 -8.83
C ASP A 54 -20.81 17.62 -8.39
N GLU A 55 -20.50 18.89 -8.62
CA GLU A 55 -21.38 20.01 -8.26
C GLU A 55 -22.68 20.08 -9.10
N GLU A 56 -22.70 19.40 -10.25
CA GLU A 56 -23.85 19.28 -11.16
C GLU A 56 -24.76 18.08 -10.81
N GLY A 57 -24.31 17.22 -9.88
CA GLY A 57 -25.00 16.01 -9.42
C GLY A 57 -24.68 14.75 -10.21
N ASP A 58 -23.65 14.79 -11.07
CA ASP A 58 -23.20 13.65 -11.86
C ASP A 58 -22.29 12.73 -11.02
N LEU A 59 -22.54 11.42 -11.11
CA LEU A 59 -21.79 10.39 -10.39
C LEU A 59 -20.69 9.81 -11.26
N HIS A 60 -19.44 10.08 -10.89
CA HIS A 60 -18.25 9.54 -11.54
C HIS A 60 -17.69 8.36 -10.75
N HIS A 61 -17.61 7.19 -11.40
CA HIS A 61 -16.96 6.02 -10.82
C HIS A 61 -15.46 6.02 -11.13
N ILE A 62 -14.64 6.07 -10.08
CA ILE A 62 -13.18 6.05 -10.13
C ILE A 62 -12.69 4.68 -9.67
N GLU A 63 -11.94 4.00 -10.53
CA GLU A 63 -11.30 2.72 -10.25
C GLU A 63 -9.79 2.87 -10.38
N ALA A 64 -9.03 2.38 -9.41
CA ALA A 64 -7.59 2.26 -9.51
C ALA A 64 -7.19 0.80 -9.34
N GLU A 65 -6.81 0.18 -10.46
CA GLU A 65 -6.35 -1.21 -10.50
C GLU A 65 -4.82 -1.23 -10.39
N LEU A 66 -4.32 -1.87 -9.34
CA LEU A 66 -2.88 -2.04 -9.14
C LEU A 66 -2.46 -3.46 -9.52
N VAL A 67 -1.22 -3.60 -9.99
CA VAL A 67 -0.55 -4.88 -10.18
C VAL A 67 0.71 -4.89 -9.33
N SER A 68 0.67 -5.64 -8.22
CA SER A 68 1.73 -5.69 -7.22
C SER A 68 2.24 -7.11 -7.01
N VAL A 69 3.52 -7.34 -7.33
CA VAL A 69 4.19 -8.63 -7.08
C VAL A 69 4.95 -8.62 -5.75
N ILE A 70 5.63 -7.50 -5.43
CA ILE A 70 6.51 -7.36 -4.25
C ILE A 70 6.24 -6.04 -3.52
N GLY A 71 5.24 -5.25 -3.93
CA GLY A 71 4.91 -3.98 -3.28
C GLY A 71 6.00 -2.90 -3.31
N PHE A 72 7.04 -3.05 -4.14
CA PHE A 72 8.12 -2.05 -4.26
C PHE A 72 7.75 -0.90 -5.21
N ARG A 73 7.19 -1.24 -6.38
CA ARG A 73 6.74 -0.30 -7.42
C ARG A 73 5.64 -0.95 -8.28
N PRO A 74 4.43 -1.13 -7.74
CA PRO A 74 3.36 -1.72 -8.52
C PRO A 74 2.98 -0.80 -9.67
N TYR A 75 2.56 -1.40 -10.77
CA TYR A 75 1.92 -0.65 -11.85
C TYR A 75 0.48 -0.35 -11.43
N CYS A 76 -0.03 0.83 -11.77
CA CYS A 76 -1.40 1.22 -11.48
C CYS A 76 -2.04 1.84 -12.72
N GLU A 77 -3.25 1.39 -13.03
CA GLU A 77 -4.13 2.00 -14.01
C GLU A 77 -5.27 2.69 -13.27
N ILE A 78 -5.48 3.97 -13.55
CA ILE A 78 -6.61 4.75 -13.04
C ILE A 78 -7.63 4.86 -14.17
N LYS A 79 -8.84 4.36 -13.91
CA LYS A 79 -9.98 4.39 -14.81
C LYS A 79 -11.06 5.27 -14.21
N VAL A 80 -11.67 6.11 -15.04
CA VAL A 80 -12.87 6.86 -14.68
C VAL A 80 -13.93 6.48 -15.70
N GLU A 81 -15.09 5.99 -15.24
CA GLU A 81 -16.18 5.52 -16.12
C GLU A 81 -15.73 4.45 -17.14
N SER A 82 -14.78 3.60 -16.75
CA SER A 82 -14.14 2.57 -17.61
C SER A 82 -13.15 3.11 -18.66
N GLU A 83 -12.88 4.42 -18.70
CA GLU A 83 -11.83 5.00 -19.55
C GLU A 83 -10.51 5.16 -18.77
N VAL A 84 -9.39 4.72 -19.35
CA VAL A 84 -8.07 4.84 -18.72
C VAL A 84 -7.60 6.29 -18.81
N VAL A 85 -7.60 6.98 -17.68
CA VAL A 85 -7.14 8.38 -17.57
C VAL A 85 -5.62 8.44 -17.44
N ALA A 86 -5.03 7.52 -16.68
CA ALA A 86 -3.59 7.41 -16.57
C ALA A 86 -3.14 6.02 -16.15
N ALA A 87 -1.90 5.69 -16.50
CA ALA A 87 -1.29 4.43 -16.09
C ALA A 87 0.21 4.62 -15.83
N ASP A 88 0.64 4.44 -14.59
CA ASP A 88 2.03 4.61 -14.19
C ASP A 88 2.39 3.80 -12.94
N LYS A 89 3.67 3.77 -12.57
CA LYS A 89 4.17 3.13 -11.36
C LYS A 89 3.82 3.95 -10.12
N VAL A 90 3.25 3.30 -9.12
CA VAL A 90 3.01 3.91 -7.82
C VAL A 90 4.28 3.86 -6.99
N ARG A 91 4.61 5.01 -6.39
CA ARG A 91 5.66 5.09 -5.38
C ARG A 91 5.10 4.54 -4.08
N VAL A 92 5.82 3.58 -3.51
CA VAL A 92 5.48 3.00 -2.21
C VAL A 92 6.47 3.51 -1.18
N GLU A 93 5.95 4.04 -0.09
CA GLU A 93 6.71 4.63 1.01
C GLU A 93 7.03 3.59 2.10
N ASN A 94 7.98 3.93 2.97
CA ASN A 94 8.39 3.16 4.13
C ASN A 94 8.77 1.69 3.85
N PHE A 95 9.28 1.41 2.64
CA PHE A 95 9.78 0.10 2.28
C PHE A 95 10.93 -0.30 3.22
N ILE A 96 10.70 -1.29 4.08
CA ILE A 96 11.73 -1.83 4.96
C ILE A 96 12.76 -2.57 4.11
N ASN A 97 14.04 -2.33 4.39
CA ASN A 97 15.13 -3.04 3.73
C ASN A 97 14.93 -4.57 3.93
N PRO A 98 14.87 -5.37 2.85
CA PRO A 98 14.63 -6.81 2.94
C PRO A 98 15.64 -7.54 3.84
N PHE A 99 16.88 -7.06 3.95
CA PHE A 99 17.87 -7.59 4.90
C PHE A 99 17.50 -7.33 6.36
N LEU A 100 16.96 -6.15 6.67
CA LEU A 100 16.48 -5.84 8.01
C LEU A 100 15.30 -6.76 8.39
N MET A 101 14.42 -7.04 7.43
CA MET A 101 13.29 -7.95 7.62
C MET A 101 13.74 -9.38 7.96
N LEU A 102 14.77 -9.90 7.25
CA LEU A 102 15.38 -11.19 7.59
C LEU A 102 15.95 -11.22 9.01
N ILE A 103 16.63 -10.16 9.44
CA ILE A 103 17.17 -10.04 10.80
C ILE A 103 16.04 -10.02 11.84
N ILE A 104 14.97 -9.26 11.59
CA ILE A 104 13.81 -9.19 12.48
C ILE A 104 13.17 -10.57 12.60
N MET A 105 12.90 -11.26 11.49
CA MET A 105 12.32 -12.61 11.53
C MET A 105 13.23 -13.61 12.25
N ALA A 106 14.52 -13.64 11.94
CA ALA A 106 15.47 -14.53 12.60
C ALA A 106 15.55 -14.26 14.12
N SER A 107 15.60 -13.00 14.52
CA SER A 107 15.62 -12.60 15.93
C SER A 107 14.32 -12.97 16.65
N THR A 108 13.17 -12.80 15.98
CA THR A 108 11.85 -13.17 16.53
C THR A 108 11.74 -14.68 16.72
N VAL A 109 12.22 -15.47 15.74
CA VAL A 109 12.26 -16.94 15.83
C VAL A 109 13.16 -17.38 16.98
N VAL A 110 14.33 -16.76 17.14
CA VAL A 110 15.26 -17.05 18.24
C VAL A 110 14.62 -16.72 19.60
N MET A 111 13.95 -15.58 19.72
CA MET A 111 13.21 -15.20 20.93
C MET A 111 12.09 -16.18 21.27
N LEU A 112 11.31 -16.60 20.27
CA LEU A 112 10.21 -17.55 20.44
C LEU A 112 10.72 -18.96 20.81
N TYR A 113 11.84 -19.39 20.23
CA TYR A 113 12.38 -20.74 20.41
C TYR A 113 13.19 -20.90 21.70
N LEU A 114 14.03 -19.92 22.04
CA LEU A 114 14.89 -19.99 23.23
C LEU A 114 14.18 -19.47 24.49
N GLY A 115 13.08 -18.73 24.33
CA GLY A 115 12.35 -18.11 25.42
C GLY A 115 13.10 -16.93 26.07
N PRO A 116 12.38 -16.08 26.83
CA PRO A 116 12.96 -14.88 27.45
C PRO A 116 14.04 -15.21 28.49
N ASP A 117 13.98 -16.39 29.12
CA ASP A 117 14.90 -16.78 30.19
C ASP A 117 16.31 -17.12 29.67
N MET A 118 16.41 -17.71 28.48
CA MET A 118 17.72 -18.04 27.92
C MET A 118 18.43 -16.80 27.38
N ILE A 119 17.69 -15.81 26.87
CA ILE A 119 18.23 -14.51 26.45
C ILE A 119 18.75 -13.72 27.64
N ARG A 120 18.03 -13.72 28.76
CA ARG A 120 18.48 -13.14 30.04
C ARG A 120 19.79 -13.78 30.50
N SER A 121 19.84 -15.11 30.52
CA SER A 121 21.05 -15.87 30.86
C SER A 121 22.23 -15.57 29.93
N LEU A 122 22.02 -15.34 28.63
CA LEU A 122 23.07 -15.07 27.65
C LEU A 122 23.55 -13.61 27.69
N LEU A 123 22.67 -12.69 28.10
CA LEU A 123 22.98 -11.28 28.35
C LEU A 123 23.49 -11.00 29.78
N GLY A 124 23.50 -12.00 30.66
CA GLY A 124 23.96 -11.87 32.05
C GLY A 124 23.02 -11.06 32.96
N LEU A 125 21.73 -11.00 32.62
CA LEU A 125 20.65 -10.42 33.42
C LEU A 125 19.85 -11.52 34.13
#